data_AF-A0A3M0JII6-F1
#
_entry.id   AF-A0A3M0JII6-F1
#
_cell.length_a   1.000
_cell.length_b   1.000
_cell.length_c   1.000
_cell.angle_alpha   90.00
_cell.angle_beta   90.00
_cell.angle_gamma   90.00
#
_symmetry.space_group_name_H-M   'P 1'
#
loop_
_entity.id
_entity.type
_entity.pdbx_description
1 polymer ?
#
loop_
_entity_poly.entity_id
_entity_poly.type
_entity_poly.pdbx_seq_one_letter_code
_entity_poly.pdbx_strand_id
1 'polypeptide(L)'
;MGGVARGVGFVKAPLTVSEVRNFKKELGNLVEDPIGVSNQVDQFLGPNTYTWEELNSILKILFSPEEMRMIRTVEMQIWKRENRMGLPGDSKLPVVDPRWNPNREEDRRNMEDY
;
A
#
# COMPACT_ATOMS: atom_id res chain seq x y z
N MET A 1 21.09 30.90 -8.34
CA MET A 1 19.78 30.25 -8.57
C MET A 1 19.49 29.39 -7.36
N GLY A 2 18.34 29.62 -6.71
CA GLY A 2 18.05 29.15 -5.36
C GLY A 2 17.87 27.64 -5.27
N GLY A 3 18.72 27.00 -4.45
CA GLY A 3 18.47 25.67 -3.94
C GLY A 3 17.35 25.74 -2.91
N VAL A 4 16.16 25.27 -3.29
CA VAL A 4 15.13 24.90 -2.32
C VAL A 4 15.46 23.49 -1.86
N ALA A 5 16.34 23.40 -0.87
CA ALA A 5 16.22 22.34 0.13
C ALA A 5 14.93 22.64 0.90
N ARG A 6 13.78 22.28 0.31
CA ARG A 6 12.57 22.11 1.10
C ARG A 6 12.91 20.96 2.04
N GLY A 7 13.19 21.29 3.29
CA GLY A 7 12.98 20.33 4.37
C GLY A 7 11.55 19.83 4.17
N VAL A 8 11.43 18.61 3.64
CA VAL A 8 10.16 17.93 3.48
C VAL A 8 9.76 17.56 4.91
N GLY A 9 9.20 18.53 5.63
CA GLY A 9 8.27 18.20 6.70
C GLY A 9 7.13 17.48 6.00
N PHE A 10 7.14 16.15 6.05
CA PHE A 10 6.01 15.33 5.62
C PHE A 10 4.82 15.78 6.47
N VAL A 11 3.99 16.65 5.91
CA VAL A 11 2.73 17.03 6.55
C VAL A 11 1.83 15.80 6.40
N LYS A 12 1.98 14.85 7.33
CA LYS A 12 1.06 13.73 7.53
C LYS A 12 -0.28 14.32 7.93
N ALA A 13 -1.16 14.54 6.96
CA ALA A 13 -2.58 14.48 7.27
C ALA A 13 -2.91 12.96 7.28
N PRO A 14 -3.11 12.33 8.44
CA PRO A 14 -3.62 10.97 8.45
C PRO A 14 -4.94 10.96 7.69
N LEU A 15 -5.08 10.05 6.73
CA LEU A 15 -6.36 9.80 6.07
C LEU A 15 -7.42 9.63 7.16
N THR A 16 -8.46 10.44 7.12
CA THR A 16 -9.53 10.33 8.09
C THR A 16 -10.35 9.07 7.81
N VAL A 17 -10.84 8.42 8.86
CA VAL A 17 -11.72 7.25 8.71
C VAL A 17 -12.93 7.55 7.82
N SER A 18 -13.40 8.80 7.84
CA SER A 18 -14.49 9.29 6.98
C SER A 18 -14.13 9.29 5.50
N GLU A 19 -12.92 9.74 5.13
CA GLU A 19 -12.44 9.71 3.75
C GLU A 19 -12.32 8.28 3.23
N VAL A 20 -11.73 7.38 4.02
CA VAL A 20 -11.58 5.96 3.63
C VAL A 20 -12.94 5.28 3.49
N ARG A 21 -13.91 5.60 4.36
CA ARG A 21 -15.28 5.08 4.27
C ARG A 21 -16.05 5.63 3.08
N ASN A 22 -15.85 6.90 2.72
CA ASN A 22 -16.47 7.48 1.53
C ASN A 22 -15.86 6.87 0.27
N PHE A 23 -14.52 6.72 0.22
CA PHE A 23 -13.84 6.05 -0.88
C PHE A 23 -14.33 4.60 -1.03
N LYS A 24 -14.51 3.83 0.07
CA LYS A 24 -15.10 2.47 -0.03
C LYS A 24 -16.51 2.44 -0.64
N LYS A 25 -17.31 3.50 -0.54
CA LYS A 25 -18.64 3.54 -1.18
C LYS A 25 -18.55 3.78 -2.68
N GLU A 26 -17.52 4.49 -3.13
CA GLU A 26 -17.25 4.78 -4.54
C GLU A 26 -16.38 3.71 -5.20
N LEU A 27 -15.65 2.94 -4.39
CA LEU A 27 -14.83 1.83 -4.82
C LEU A 27 -15.73 0.76 -5.45
N GLY A 28 -15.39 0.38 -6.68
CA GLY A 28 -16.05 -0.71 -7.38
C GLY A 28 -15.86 -2.06 -6.68
N ASN A 29 -16.49 -3.09 -7.25
CA ASN A 29 -16.29 -4.46 -6.80
C ASN A 29 -15.00 -5.01 -7.38
N LEU A 30 -14.06 -5.42 -6.52
CA LEU A 30 -12.76 -5.98 -6.91
C LEU A 30 -12.90 -7.22 -7.80
N VAL A 31 -13.97 -8.01 -7.63
CA VAL A 31 -14.23 -9.21 -8.42
C VAL A 31 -14.76 -8.87 -9.82
N GLU A 32 -15.51 -7.78 -9.95
CA GLU A 32 -16.12 -7.38 -11.23
C GLU A 32 -15.14 -6.57 -12.09
N ASP A 33 -14.38 -5.65 -11.49
CA ASP A 33 -13.37 -4.86 -12.20
C ASP A 33 -12.10 -4.68 -11.34
N PRO A 34 -11.22 -5.72 -11.30
CA PRO A 34 -9.99 -5.66 -10.52
C PRO A 34 -9.02 -4.56 -10.98
N ILE A 35 -9.02 -4.22 -12.27
CA ILE A 35 -8.12 -3.22 -12.86
C ILE A 35 -8.60 -1.80 -12.53
N GLY A 36 -9.91 -1.55 -12.64
CA GLY A 36 -10.48 -0.25 -12.25
C GLY A 36 -10.30 0.02 -10.77
N VAL A 37 -10.55 -1.00 -9.93
CA VAL A 37 -10.33 -0.90 -8.48
C VAL A 37 -8.86 -0.65 -8.14
N SER A 38 -7.91 -1.33 -8.80
CA SER A 38 -6.48 -1.08 -8.55
C SER A 38 -6.08 0.36 -8.91
N ASN A 39 -6.57 0.90 -10.03
CA ASN A 39 -6.28 2.27 -10.44
C ASN A 39 -6.89 3.31 -9.49
N GLN A 40 -8.09 3.06 -8.98
CA GLN A 40 -8.72 3.95 -8.00
C GLN A 40 -7.95 3.96 -6.67
N VAL A 41 -7.51 2.78 -6.19
CA VAL A 41 -6.71 2.66 -4.97
C VAL A 41 -5.34 3.33 -5.14
N ASP A 42 -4.69 3.14 -6.30
CA ASP A 42 -3.42 3.80 -6.62
C ASP A 42 -3.55 5.32 -6.66
N GLN A 43 -4.64 5.87 -7.23
CA GLN A 43 -4.90 7.31 -7.20
C GLN A 43 -5.19 7.85 -5.80
N PHE A 44 -5.86 7.06 -4.96
CA PHE A 44 -6.18 7.43 -3.58
C PHE A 44 -4.96 7.40 -2.67
N LEU A 45 -4.07 6.42 -2.86
CA LEU A 45 -2.90 6.21 -2.02
C LEU A 45 -1.62 6.89 -2.57
N GLY A 46 -1.42 6.91 -3.88
CA GLY A 46 -0.21 7.40 -4.55
C GLY A 46 0.28 8.80 -4.17
N PRO A 47 -0.58 9.77 -3.77
CA PRO A 47 -0.11 11.08 -3.33
C PRO A 47 0.69 11.07 -2.01
N ASN A 48 0.60 10.02 -1.19
CA ASN A 48 1.20 9.97 0.14
C ASN A 48 1.96 8.66 0.38
N THR A 49 3.09 8.74 1.08
CA THR A 49 3.78 7.56 1.62
C THR A 49 3.17 7.19 2.96
N TYR A 50 2.60 6.00 3.05
CA TYR A 50 1.99 5.48 4.27
C TYR A 50 2.90 4.43 4.92
N THR A 51 2.86 4.34 6.24
CA THR A 51 3.50 3.23 6.95
C THR A 51 2.73 1.93 6.73
N TRP A 52 3.36 0.78 6.98
CA TRP A 52 2.70 -0.53 6.89
C TRP A 52 1.42 -0.59 7.75
N GLU A 53 1.44 -0.03 8.97
CA GLU A 53 0.25 0.02 9.83
C GLU A 53 -0.87 0.88 9.25
N GLU A 54 -0.53 2.03 8.66
CA GLU A 54 -1.48 2.94 8.03
C GLU A 54 -2.10 2.28 6.78
N LEU A 55 -1.28 1.70 5.89
CA LEU A 55 -1.76 0.97 4.70
C LEU A 55 -2.62 -0.21 5.09
N ASN A 56 -2.17 -1.04 6.02
CA ASN A 56 -2.93 -2.20 6.47
C ASN A 56 -4.27 -1.78 7.11
N SER A 57 -4.31 -0.65 7.81
CA SER A 57 -5.55 -0.10 8.37
C SER A 57 -6.51 0.38 7.27
N ILE A 58 -5.99 1.08 6.27
CA ILE A 58 -6.76 1.56 5.12
C ILE A 58 -7.31 0.37 4.33
N LEU A 59 -6.46 -0.57 3.94
CA LEU A 59 -6.84 -1.77 3.17
C LEU A 59 -7.89 -2.63 3.90
N LYS A 60 -7.82 -2.75 5.23
CA LYS A 60 -8.84 -3.44 6.04
C LYS A 60 -10.20 -2.74 6.04
N ILE A 61 -10.26 -1.43 5.79
CA ILE A 61 -11.52 -0.70 5.61
C ILE A 61 -12.01 -0.85 4.17
N LEU A 62 -11.08 -0.88 3.20
CA LEU A 62 -11.41 -0.94 1.78
C LEU A 62 -11.78 -2.32 1.26
N PHE A 63 -11.25 -3.37 1.86
CA PHE A 63 -11.43 -4.73 1.37
C PHE A 63 -11.89 -5.66 2.49
N SER A 64 -12.76 -6.59 2.10
CA SER A 64 -13.11 -7.72 2.95
C SER A 64 -11.89 -8.63 3.17
N PRO A 65 -11.91 -9.46 4.23
CA PRO A 65 -10.86 -10.47 4.44
C PRO A 65 -10.68 -11.39 3.24
N GLU A 66 -11.74 -11.72 2.51
CA GLU A 66 -11.71 -12.55 1.30
C GLU A 66 -11.01 -11.84 0.14
N GLU A 67 -11.38 -10.58 -0.15
CA GLU A 67 -10.73 -9.76 -1.18
C GLU A 67 -9.24 -9.57 -0.89
N MET A 68 -8.88 -9.28 0.37
CA MET A 68 -7.48 -9.19 0.81
C MET A 68 -6.71 -10.49 0.58
N ARG A 69 -7.35 -11.65 0.80
CA ARG A 69 -6.72 -12.95 0.51
C ARG A 69 -6.53 -13.16 -0.99
N MET A 70 -7.45 -12.69 -1.83
CA MET A 70 -7.30 -12.76 -3.29
C MET A 70 -6.16 -11.85 -3.78
N ILE A 71 -6.12 -10.58 -3.35
CA ILE A 71 -5.04 -9.63 -3.69
C ILE A 71 -3.69 -10.25 -3.35
N ARG A 72 -3.52 -10.71 -2.10
CA ARG A 72 -2.27 -11.36 -1.65
C ARG A 72 -1.91 -12.60 -2.46
N THR A 73 -2.91 -13.40 -2.83
CA THR A 73 -2.67 -14.59 -3.65
C THR A 73 -2.15 -14.18 -5.04
N VAL A 74 -2.74 -13.17 -5.66
CA VAL A 74 -2.34 -12.67 -6.98
C VAL A 74 -0.96 -12.03 -6.91
N GLU A 75 -0.70 -11.16 -5.95
CA GLU A 75 0.60 -10.52 -5.76
C GLU A 75 1.70 -11.56 -5.49
N MET A 76 1.43 -12.58 -4.66
CA MET A 76 2.39 -13.65 -4.41
C MET A 76 2.64 -14.51 -5.65
N GLN A 77 1.65 -14.70 -6.52
CA GLN A 77 1.82 -15.40 -7.80
C GLN A 77 2.65 -14.59 -8.79
N ILE A 78 2.43 -13.27 -8.85
CA ILE A 78 3.24 -12.34 -9.66
C ILE A 78 4.68 -12.36 -9.15
N TRP A 79 4.88 -12.20 -7.84
CA TRP A 79 6.20 -12.29 -7.21
C TRP A 79 6.89 -13.61 -7.50
N LYS A 80 6.21 -14.76 -7.36
CA LYS A 80 6.78 -16.09 -7.70
C LYS A 80 7.18 -16.20 -9.16
N ARG A 81 6.41 -15.58 -10.07
CA ARG A 81 6.69 -15.57 -11.51
C ARG A 81 7.92 -14.74 -11.82
N GLU A 82 8.04 -13.55 -11.23
CA GLU A 82 9.15 -12.62 -11.48
C GLU A 82 10.42 -13.03 -10.73
N ASN A 83 10.28 -13.60 -9.53
CA ASN A 83 11.38 -13.94 -8.64
C ASN A 83 11.63 -15.46 -8.58
N ARG A 84 12.00 -16.06 -9.72
CA ARG A 84 12.23 -17.51 -9.87
C ARG A 84 13.38 -18.06 -9.01
N MET A 85 14.23 -17.20 -8.41
CA MET A 85 15.41 -17.60 -7.62
C MET A 85 15.64 -16.79 -6.32
N GLY A 86 14.68 -15.99 -5.85
CA GLY A 86 14.90 -15.07 -4.73
C GLY A 86 14.04 -15.31 -3.49
N LEU A 87 14.32 -14.50 -2.45
CA LEU A 87 13.79 -14.53 -1.07
C LEU A 87 12.27 -14.83 -0.96
N PRO A 88 11.81 -15.44 0.16
CA PRO A 88 10.40 -15.74 0.39
C PRO A 88 9.53 -14.51 0.19
N GLY A 89 8.43 -14.64 -0.56
CA GLY A 89 7.51 -13.54 -0.86
C GLY A 89 6.98 -12.82 0.38
N ASP A 90 6.94 -13.49 1.53
CA ASP A 90 6.60 -12.89 2.83
C ASP A 90 7.56 -11.76 3.27
N SER A 91 8.76 -11.69 2.69
CA SER A 91 9.72 -10.59 2.94
C SER A 91 9.35 -9.32 2.18
N LYS A 92 8.62 -9.46 1.07
CA LYS A 92 8.24 -8.37 0.16
C LYS A 92 6.78 -7.94 0.36
N LEU A 93 5.93 -8.88 0.75
CA LEU A 93 4.52 -8.66 1.11
C LEU A 93 4.28 -9.17 2.54
N PRO A 94 4.81 -8.46 3.54
CA PRO A 94 4.73 -8.92 4.92
C PRO A 94 3.28 -8.95 5.40
N VAL A 95 2.84 -10.14 5.80
CA VAL A 95 1.49 -10.39 6.38
C VAL A 95 1.38 -9.85 7.80
N VAL A 96 2.53 -9.77 8.48
CA VAL A 96 2.70 -9.25 9.84
C VAL A 96 3.53 -7.97 9.78
N ASP A 97 3.41 -7.11 10.79
CA ASP A 97 4.16 -5.86 10.83
C ASP A 97 5.67 -6.12 10.65
N PRO A 98 6.29 -5.62 9.56
CA PRO A 98 7.71 -5.77 9.33
C PRO A 98 8.56 -4.86 10.23
N ARG A 99 7.92 -3.97 11.02
CA ARG A 99 8.57 -2.99 11.91
C ARG A 99 9.50 -2.03 11.16
N TRP A 100 9.14 -1.68 9.93
CA TRP A 100 9.89 -0.72 9.11
C TRP A 100 9.99 0.63 9.83
N ASN A 101 11.22 1.13 9.97
CA ASN A 101 11.45 2.42 10.61
C ASN A 101 11.45 3.52 9.53
N PRO A 102 10.51 4.48 9.58
CA PRO A 102 10.46 5.56 8.58
C PRO A 102 11.72 6.46 8.58
N ASN A 103 12.56 6.37 9.62
CA ASN A 103 13.83 7.08 9.72
C ASN A 103 15.02 6.33 9.11
N ARG A 104 14.85 5.07 8.66
CA ARG A 104 15.88 4.30 7.94
C ARG A 104 15.59 4.33 6.46
N GLU A 105 16.60 4.68 5.66
CA GLU A 105 16.45 4.80 4.20
C GLU A 105 16.08 3.47 3.50
N GLU A 106 16.63 2.35 3.99
CA GLU A 106 16.29 1.01 3.50
C GLU A 106 14.83 0.65 3.79
N ASP A 107 14.36 0.93 4.99
CA ASP A 107 12.98 0.70 5.41
C ASP A 107 12.02 1.64 4.66
N ARG A 108 12.47 2.85 4.33
CA ARG A 108 11.72 3.83 3.53
C ARG A 108 11.55 3.36 2.09
N ARG A 109 12.58 2.77 1.47
CA ARG A 109 12.45 2.10 0.17
C ARG A 109 11.48 0.92 0.24
N ASN A 110 11.51 0.14 1.31
CA ASN A 110 10.55 -0.96 1.48
C ASN A 110 9.10 -0.44 1.63
N MET A 111 8.90 0.72 2.27
CA MET A 111 7.58 1.38 2.34
C MET A 111 7.12 1.96 0.99
N GLU A 112 8.04 2.44 0.14
CA GLU A 112 7.72 2.97 -1.19
C GLU A 112 7.48 1.86 -2.23
N ASP A 113 8.12 0.70 -2.06
CA ASP A 113 8.04 -0.46 -2.96
C ASP A 113 6.90 -1.43 -2.61
N TYR A 114 6.22 -1.19 -1.48
CA TYR A 114 5.05 -1.93 -0.98
C TYR A 114 3.75 -1.27 -1.44
#